data_AF-A0A972C928-F1
#
_entry.id   AF-A0A972C928-F1
#
_cell.length_a   1.000
_cell.length_b   1.000
_cell.length_c   1.000
_cell.angle_alpha   90.00
_cell.angle_beta   90.00
_cell.angle_gamma   90.00
#
_symmetry.space_group_name_H-M   'P 1'
#
loop_
_entity.id
_entity.type
_entity.pdbx_description
1 polymer ?
#
loop_
_entity_poly.entity_id
_entity_poly.type
_entity_poly.pdbx_seq_one_letter_code
_entity_poly.pdbx_strand_id
1 'polypeptide(L)'
;DSGIPIVSTLNGAVGGAGIGLALLADFVLAAESMKLRCGYTAIGLSPDAGSSWLLANRIGACKAKQLFMSNAALDAQMCLRLGIVDEVYPDAELMTQTYALLKMLQSGPAKAISRVKRLLDHTFTQRTLENHLALERRFIAESASEADVQEGILAFTQKRKATFS
;
A
#
# COMPACT_ATOMS: atom_id res chain seq x y z
N ASP A 1 10.01 -6.76 2.01
CA ASP A 1 11.10 -6.87 1.01
C ASP A 1 10.71 -7.55 -0.31
N SER A 2 9.46 -7.99 -0.50
CA SER A 2 9.00 -8.37 -1.85
C SER A 2 9.07 -7.16 -2.78
N GLY A 3 9.70 -7.32 -3.95
CA GLY A 3 9.66 -6.30 -5.01
C GLY A 3 8.39 -6.34 -5.85
N ILE A 4 7.43 -7.20 -5.49
CA ILE A 4 6.15 -7.37 -6.19
C ILE A 4 5.09 -6.56 -5.44
N PRO A 5 4.27 -5.74 -6.13
CA PRO A 5 3.15 -5.03 -5.51
C PRO A 5 2.18 -6.00 -4.83
N ILE A 6 1.73 -5.63 -3.64
CA ILE A 6 0.75 -6.38 -2.86
C ILE A 6 -0.53 -5.56 -2.78
N VAL A 7 -1.66 -6.18 -3.11
CA VAL A 7 -3.01 -5.59 -2.99
C VAL A 7 -3.79 -6.37 -1.96
N SER A 8 -4.27 -5.70 -0.92
CA SER A 8 -5.23 -6.24 0.05
C SER A 8 -6.63 -5.76 -0.28
N THR A 9 -7.59 -6.67 -0.17
CA THR A 9 -9.01 -6.42 -0.43
C THR A 9 -9.82 -6.84 0.78
N LEU A 10 -10.50 -5.88 1.43
CA LEU A 10 -11.13 -6.05 2.74
C LEU A 10 -12.65 -6.01 2.62
N ASN A 11 -13.31 -7.16 2.76
CA ASN A 11 -14.76 -7.31 2.57
C ASN A 11 -15.50 -7.70 3.86
N GLY A 12 -14.98 -7.30 5.03
CA GLY A 12 -15.57 -7.70 6.31
C GLY A 12 -14.86 -7.08 7.51
N ALA A 13 -15.06 -7.68 8.68
CA ALA A 13 -14.45 -7.21 9.92
C ALA A 13 -12.92 -7.44 9.92
N VAL A 14 -12.16 -6.40 10.24
CA VAL A 14 -10.71 -6.43 10.38
C VAL A 14 -10.34 -6.03 11.81
N GLY A 15 -9.63 -6.89 12.51
CA GLY A 15 -9.17 -6.62 13.86
C GLY A 15 -8.02 -7.52 14.27
N GLY A 16 -7.38 -7.19 15.39
CA GLY A 16 -6.21 -7.90 15.86
C GLY A 16 -5.12 -7.97 14.77
N ALA A 17 -4.50 -9.14 14.65
CA ALA A 17 -3.43 -9.41 13.68
C ALA A 17 -3.86 -9.20 12.22
N GLY A 18 -5.17 -9.24 11.94
CA GLY A 18 -5.72 -8.95 10.60
C GLY A 18 -5.43 -7.53 10.14
N ILE A 19 -5.22 -6.58 11.06
CA ILE A 19 -4.80 -5.22 10.73
C ILE A 19 -3.39 -5.24 10.13
N GLY A 20 -2.44 -5.91 10.78
CA GLY A 20 -1.09 -6.06 10.26
C GLY A 20 -1.05 -6.72 8.89
N LEU A 21 -1.81 -7.80 8.70
CA LEU A 21 -1.89 -8.49 7.41
C LEU A 21 -2.48 -7.61 6.31
N ALA A 22 -3.55 -6.86 6.62
CA ALA A 22 -4.19 -5.94 5.67
C ALA A 22 -3.26 -4.78 5.28
N LEU A 23 -2.59 -4.16 6.26
CA LEU A 23 -1.83 -2.93 6.05
C LEU A 23 -0.39 -3.17 5.59
N LEU A 24 0.05 -4.42 5.50
CA LEU A 24 1.32 -4.79 4.86
C LEU A 24 1.29 -4.55 3.35
N ALA A 25 0.09 -4.51 2.75
CA ALA A 25 -0.09 -4.27 1.33
C ALA A 25 0.22 -2.83 0.91
N ASP A 26 0.66 -2.69 -0.34
CA ASP A 26 0.89 -1.40 -0.99
C ASP A 26 -0.42 -0.67 -1.26
N PHE A 27 -1.46 -1.42 -1.62
CA PHE A 27 -2.81 -0.95 -1.85
C PHE A 27 -3.79 -1.69 -0.96
N VAL A 28 -4.65 -0.96 -0.28
CA VAL A 28 -5.67 -1.50 0.62
C VAL A 28 -7.04 -0.99 0.17
N LEU A 29 -7.79 -1.86 -0.50
CA LEU A 29 -9.14 -1.59 -0.97
C LEU A 29 -10.15 -2.18 0.02
N ALA A 30 -11.27 -1.49 0.26
CA ALA A 30 -12.29 -1.97 1.19
C ALA A 30 -13.70 -1.93 0.59
N ALA A 31 -14.55 -2.87 1.03
CA ALA A 31 -15.99 -2.82 0.84
C ALA A 31 -16.59 -1.72 1.73
N GLU A 32 -17.71 -1.12 1.33
CA GLU A 32 -18.48 -0.20 2.19
C GLU A 32 -18.89 -0.84 3.53
N SER A 33 -19.19 -2.15 3.52
CA SER A 33 -19.55 -2.89 4.74
C SER A 33 -18.38 -3.18 5.68
N MET A 34 -17.13 -2.96 5.26
CA MET A 34 -15.94 -3.23 6.07
C MET A 34 -15.97 -2.44 7.38
N LYS A 35 -15.54 -3.11 8.47
CA LYS A 35 -15.35 -2.50 9.79
C LYS A 35 -13.97 -2.80 10.31
N LEU A 36 -13.35 -1.84 10.98
CA LEU A 36 -12.06 -2.02 11.64
C LEU A 36 -12.18 -1.82 13.14
N ARG A 37 -11.58 -2.72 13.92
CA ARG A 37 -11.43 -2.56 15.38
C ARG A 37 -10.12 -3.18 15.84
N CYS A 38 -9.26 -2.41 16.50
CA CYS A 38 -7.98 -2.90 17.02
C CYS A 38 -8.14 -4.13 17.93
N GLY A 39 -9.02 -4.06 18.93
CA GLY A 39 -9.46 -5.22 19.73
C GLY A 39 -8.46 -5.74 20.77
N TYR A 40 -7.16 -5.51 20.60
CA TYR A 40 -6.10 -6.04 21.48
C TYR A 40 -6.30 -5.69 22.96
N THR A 41 -6.40 -4.39 23.28
CA THR A 41 -6.45 -3.96 24.68
C THR A 41 -7.78 -4.30 25.37
N ALA A 42 -8.83 -4.58 24.59
CA ALA A 42 -10.11 -5.05 25.13
C ALA A 42 -10.02 -6.46 25.74
N ILE A 43 -8.98 -7.22 25.42
CA ILE A 43 -8.71 -8.56 25.97
C ILE A 43 -7.37 -8.61 26.71
N GLY A 44 -6.83 -7.46 27.12
CA GLY A 44 -5.58 -7.38 27.89
C GLY A 44 -4.31 -7.65 27.08
N LEU A 45 -4.37 -7.56 25.74
CA LEU A 45 -3.21 -7.77 24.87
C LEU A 45 -2.67 -6.45 24.31
N SER A 46 -1.38 -6.44 24.00
CA SER A 46 -0.76 -5.44 23.13
C SER A 46 -0.88 -5.85 21.66
N PRO A 47 -0.71 -4.92 20.69
CA PRO A 47 -0.73 -5.25 19.27
C PRO A 47 0.44 -6.14 18.84
N ASP A 48 0.18 -7.02 17.86
CA ASP A 48 1.16 -7.92 17.22
C ASP A 48 1.10 -7.83 15.68
N ALA A 49 1.77 -8.76 14.98
CA ALA A 49 1.76 -8.90 13.51
C ALA A 49 2.13 -7.62 12.72
N GLY A 50 2.90 -6.72 13.34
CA GLY A 50 3.24 -5.42 12.75
C GLY A 50 2.10 -4.41 12.75
N SER A 51 0.94 -4.72 13.34
CA SER A 51 -0.25 -3.87 13.33
C SER A 51 0.00 -2.48 13.91
N SER A 52 0.77 -2.38 15.01
CA SER A 52 1.14 -1.10 15.61
C SER A 52 2.04 -0.24 14.71
N TRP A 53 3.00 -0.88 14.03
CA TRP A 53 3.95 -0.24 13.13
C TRP A 53 3.26 0.25 11.85
N LEU A 54 2.54 -0.65 11.18
CA LEU A 54 1.90 -0.38 9.89
C LEU A 54 0.78 0.65 10.02
N LEU A 55 -0.05 0.55 11.06
CA LEU A 55 -1.08 1.56 11.30
C LEU A 55 -0.45 2.92 11.64
N ALA A 56 0.58 2.97 12.49
CA ALA A 56 1.25 4.22 12.82
C ALA A 56 1.92 4.88 11.60
N ASN A 57 2.46 4.10 10.66
CA ASN A 57 3.02 4.64 9.42
C ASN A 57 1.95 5.23 8.49
N ARG A 58 0.74 4.67 8.48
CA ARG A 58 -0.36 5.21 7.66
C ARG A 58 -0.98 6.48 8.25
N ILE A 59 -1.23 6.51 9.56
CA ILE A 59 -2.06 7.57 10.17
C ILE A 59 -1.36 8.37 11.28
N GLY A 60 -0.06 8.14 11.47
CA GLY A 60 0.73 8.73 12.55
C GLY A 60 0.53 8.03 13.90
N ALA A 61 1.59 8.03 14.70
CA ALA A 61 1.63 7.34 15.99
C ALA A 61 0.56 7.83 16.99
N CYS A 62 0.21 9.12 16.98
CA CYS A 62 -0.78 9.67 17.91
C CYS A 62 -2.18 9.11 17.65
N LYS A 63 -2.62 9.06 16.39
CA LYS A 63 -3.92 8.52 16.02
C LYS A 63 -3.96 7.00 16.21
N ALA A 64 -2.89 6.29 15.83
CA ALA A 64 -2.77 4.87 16.08
C ALA A 64 -2.91 4.51 17.57
N LYS A 65 -2.24 5.24 18.48
CA LYS A 65 -2.39 5.07 19.93
C LYS A 65 -3.84 5.21 20.38
N GLN A 66 -4.55 6.26 19.92
CA GLN A 66 -5.96 6.47 20.26
C GLN A 66 -6.81 5.26 19.88
N LEU A 67 -6.63 4.71 18.68
CA LEU A 67 -7.38 3.53 18.23
C LEU A 67 -7.02 2.26 19.01
N PHE A 68 -5.73 1.98 19.24
CA PHE A 68 -5.30 0.80 19.99
C PHE A 68 -5.70 0.83 21.47
N MET A 69 -5.72 2.00 22.10
CA MET A 69 -6.10 2.15 23.50
C MET A 69 -7.62 2.18 23.71
N SER A 70 -8.37 2.83 22.81
CA SER A 70 -9.84 2.93 22.93
C SER A 70 -10.59 1.71 22.39
N ASN A 71 -9.99 0.97 21.45
CA ASN A 71 -10.69 -0.03 20.63
C ASN A 71 -11.95 0.51 19.94
N ALA A 72 -11.95 1.79 19.58
CA ALA A 72 -13.02 2.38 18.78
C ALA A 72 -13.20 1.59 17.47
N ALA A 73 -14.45 1.27 17.15
CA ALA A 73 -14.80 0.68 15.87
C ALA A 73 -14.89 1.77 14.81
N LEU A 74 -14.30 1.52 13.65
CA LEU A 74 -14.35 2.40 12.49
C LEU A 74 -15.10 1.72 11.35
N ASP A 75 -15.86 2.50 10.58
CA ASP A 75 -16.38 2.06 9.29
C ASP A 75 -15.39 2.34 8.15
N ALA A 76 -15.65 1.72 6.99
CA ALA A 76 -14.81 1.86 5.81
C ALA A 76 -14.57 3.33 5.42
N GLN A 77 -15.59 4.18 5.50
CA GLN A 77 -15.49 5.59 5.14
C GLN A 77 -14.61 6.39 6.12
N MET A 78 -14.67 6.09 7.42
CA MET A 78 -13.74 6.68 8.39
C MET A 78 -12.32 6.16 8.20
N CYS A 79 -12.15 4.87 7.88
CA CYS A 79 -10.86 4.32 7.51
C CYS A 79 -10.25 5.04 6.30
N LEU A 80 -11.06 5.32 5.27
CA LEU A 80 -10.64 6.07 4.08
C LEU A 80 -10.23 7.50 4.44
N ARG A 81 -11.08 8.24 5.18
CA ARG A 81 -10.78 9.61 5.62
C ARG A 81 -9.51 9.73 6.44
N LEU A 82 -9.18 8.69 7.22
CA LEU A 82 -7.96 8.65 8.01
C LEU A 82 -6.72 8.20 7.22
N GLY A 83 -6.88 7.69 6.00
CA GLY A 83 -5.79 7.10 5.20
C GLY A 83 -5.38 5.69 5.65
N ILE A 84 -6.26 4.97 6.38
CA ILE A 84 -6.02 3.58 6.77
C ILE A 84 -6.20 2.65 5.56
N VAL A 85 -7.24 2.91 4.77
CA VAL A 85 -7.48 2.26 3.47
C VAL A 85 -7.38 3.32 2.37
N ASP A 86 -7.07 2.88 1.15
CA ASP A 86 -6.76 3.77 0.02
C ASP A 86 -8.01 4.08 -0.81
N GLU A 87 -8.92 3.10 -0.95
CA GLU A 87 -10.18 3.24 -1.68
C GLU A 87 -11.29 2.41 -1.04
N VAL A 88 -12.54 2.87 -1.19
CA VAL A 88 -13.74 2.16 -0.73
C VAL A 88 -14.72 2.03 -1.89
N TYR A 89 -15.22 0.82 -2.10
CA TYR A 89 -16.17 0.50 -3.16
C TYR A 89 -17.42 -0.17 -2.61
N PRO A 90 -18.56 -0.07 -3.31
CA PRO A 90 -19.71 -0.93 -3.04
C PRO A 90 -19.27 -2.39 -2.98
N ASP A 91 -19.83 -3.16 -2.05
CA ASP A 91 -19.45 -4.55 -1.79
C ASP A 91 -19.43 -5.42 -3.07
N ALA A 92 -20.42 -5.23 -3.95
CA ALA A 92 -20.55 -5.95 -5.21
C ALA A 92 -19.49 -5.58 -6.27
N GLU A 93 -18.88 -4.41 -6.15
CA GLU A 93 -17.90 -3.89 -7.11
C GLU A 93 -16.45 -4.12 -6.67
N LEU A 94 -16.21 -4.38 -5.38
CA LEU A 94 -14.88 -4.45 -4.79
C LEU A 94 -13.93 -5.36 -5.59
N MET A 95 -14.34 -6.59 -5.89
CA MET A 95 -13.47 -7.52 -6.63
C MET A 95 -13.20 -7.07 -8.06
N THR A 96 -14.19 -6.48 -8.73
CA THR A 96 -14.02 -5.93 -10.09
C THR A 96 -12.96 -4.84 -10.08
N GLN A 97 -13.00 -3.96 -9.09
CA GLN A 97 -12.01 -2.87 -8.94
C GLN A 97 -10.63 -3.40 -8.55
N THR A 98 -10.57 -4.40 -7.66
CA THR A 98 -9.32 -5.10 -7.35
C THR A 98 -8.67 -5.68 -8.61
N TYR A 99 -9.42 -6.37 -9.47
CA TYR A 99 -8.88 -6.92 -10.72
C TYR A 99 -8.49 -5.84 -11.72
N ALA A 100 -9.22 -4.73 -11.79
CA ALA A 100 -8.84 -3.59 -12.62
C ALA A 100 -7.48 -3.00 -12.19
N LEU A 101 -7.27 -2.83 -10.88
CA LEU A 101 -5.99 -2.40 -10.31
C LEU A 101 -4.87 -3.40 -10.63
N LEU A 102 -5.10 -4.69 -10.41
CA LEU A 102 -4.12 -5.74 -10.71
C LEU A 102 -3.75 -5.74 -12.20
N LYS A 103 -4.73 -5.60 -13.10
CA LYS A 103 -4.48 -5.53 -14.55
C LYS A 103 -3.67 -4.29 -14.92
N MET A 104 -3.95 -3.15 -14.29
CA MET A 104 -3.16 -1.93 -14.48
C MET A 104 -1.70 -2.18 -14.07
N LEU A 105 -1.47 -2.71 -12.86
CA LEU A 105 -0.14 -3.01 -12.34
C LEU A 105 0.62 -4.03 -13.21
N GLN A 106 -0.07 -5.09 -13.66
CA GLN A 106 0.49 -6.10 -14.55
C GLN A 106 0.85 -5.56 -15.93
N SER A 107 0.11 -4.57 -16.43
CA SER A 107 0.39 -3.92 -17.72
C SER A 107 1.46 -2.82 -17.66
N GLY A 108 1.92 -2.48 -16.45
CA GLY A 108 2.93 -1.46 -16.21
C GLY A 108 4.36 -1.99 -16.28
N PRO A 109 5.36 -1.10 -16.19
CA PRO A 109 6.78 -1.48 -16.23
C PRO A 109 7.18 -2.14 -14.90
N ALA A 110 7.11 -3.48 -14.85
CA ALA A 110 7.21 -4.26 -13.62
C ALA A 110 8.47 -3.94 -12.79
N LYS A 111 9.62 -3.76 -13.45
CA LYS A 111 10.88 -3.45 -12.77
C LYS A 111 10.91 -2.03 -12.20
N ALA A 112 10.36 -1.05 -12.91
CA ALA A 112 10.26 0.31 -12.39
C ALA A 112 9.32 0.37 -11.18
N ILE A 113 8.16 -0.31 -11.26
CA ILE A 113 7.23 -0.44 -10.13
C ILE A 113 7.92 -1.09 -8.92
N SER A 114 8.69 -2.16 -9.15
CA SER A 114 9.48 -2.83 -8.11
C SER A 114 10.50 -1.91 -7.44
N ARG A 115 11.21 -1.09 -8.23
CA ARG A 115 12.16 -0.09 -7.73
C ARG A 115 11.47 0.99 -6.92
N VAL A 116 10.30 1.48 -7.35
CA VAL A 116 9.48 2.45 -6.58
C VAL A 116 9.13 1.88 -5.21
N LYS A 117 8.61 0.65 -5.16
CA LYS A 117 8.29 -0.01 -3.88
C LYS A 117 9.53 -0.08 -2.96
N ARG A 118 10.68 -0.51 -3.49
CA ARG A 118 11.94 -0.62 -2.72
C ARG A 118 12.51 0.73 -2.26
N LEU A 119 12.29 1.81 -2.98
CA LEU A 119 12.65 3.15 -2.52
C LEU A 119 11.82 3.52 -1.29
N LEU A 120 10.52 3.25 -1.36
CA LEU A 120 9.54 3.70 -0.37
C LEU A 120 9.48 2.82 0.89
N ASP A 121 9.59 1.50 0.77
CA ASP A 121 9.50 0.52 1.88
C ASP A 121 10.49 0.83 3.04
N HIS A 122 11.59 1.53 2.75
CA HIS A 122 12.64 1.84 3.73
C HIS A 122 12.77 3.34 4.07
N THR A 123 11.80 4.16 3.65
CA THR A 123 11.84 5.63 3.87
C THR A 123 11.93 5.98 5.35
N PHE A 124 11.24 5.23 6.21
CA PHE A 124 11.11 5.53 7.63
C PHE A 124 12.06 4.75 8.53
N THR A 125 12.77 3.76 8.01
CA THR A 125 13.53 2.84 8.85
C THR A 125 14.98 3.26 8.98
N GLN A 126 15.75 3.50 7.90
CA GLN A 126 17.22 3.63 8.04
C GLN A 126 17.95 4.36 6.89
N ARG A 127 17.53 5.58 6.49
CA ARG A 127 18.28 6.35 5.48
C ARG A 127 18.42 7.82 5.85
N THR A 128 19.65 8.34 5.77
CA THR A 128 19.87 9.77 5.55
C THR A 128 19.36 10.12 4.15
N LEU A 129 19.04 11.40 3.92
CA LEU A 129 18.67 11.87 2.57
C LEU A 129 19.75 11.49 1.54
N GLU A 130 21.02 11.61 1.91
CA GLU A 130 22.15 11.22 1.06
C GLU A 130 22.11 9.74 0.63
N ASN A 131 21.89 8.82 1.58
CA ASN A 131 21.78 7.39 1.28
C ASN A 131 20.55 7.09 0.41
N HIS A 132 19.45 7.82 0.61
CA HIS A 132 18.26 7.69 -0.23
C HIS A 132 18.53 8.14 -1.67
N LEU A 133 19.12 9.33 -1.85
CA LEU A 133 19.50 9.87 -3.16
C LEU A 133 20.51 8.96 -3.90
N ALA A 134 21.43 8.33 -3.15
CA ALA A 134 22.35 7.36 -3.74
C ALA A 134 21.63 6.13 -4.31
N LEU A 135 20.58 5.65 -3.62
CA LEU A 135 19.77 4.55 -4.10
C LEU A 135 18.88 4.95 -5.28
N GLU A 136 18.26 6.13 -5.23
CA GLU A 136 17.49 6.68 -6.35
C GLU A 136 18.36 6.78 -7.61
N ARG A 137 19.57 7.36 -7.48
CA ARG A 137 20.53 7.47 -8.58
C ARG A 137 20.83 6.12 -9.22
N ARG A 138 21.02 5.08 -8.40
CA ARG A 138 21.26 3.73 -8.90
C ARG A 138 20.05 3.20 -9.67
N PHE A 139 18.86 3.27 -9.07
CA PHE A 139 17.64 2.71 -9.66
C PHE A 139 17.17 3.45 -10.92
N ILE A 140 17.34 4.77 -10.99
CA ILE A 140 16.99 5.52 -12.21
C ILE A 140 17.99 5.20 -13.34
N ALA A 141 19.29 5.06 -13.03
CA ALA A 141 20.29 4.67 -14.01
C ALA A 141 20.07 3.25 -14.55
N GLU A 142 19.75 2.29 -13.68
CA GLU A 142 19.36 0.95 -14.09
C GLU A 142 18.13 0.99 -15.01
N SER A 143 17.09 1.74 -14.63
CA SER A 143 15.85 1.86 -15.42
C SER A 143 16.11 2.47 -16.81
N ALA A 144 16.99 3.46 -16.90
CA ALA A 144 17.36 4.11 -18.16
C ALA A 144 18.05 3.17 -19.17
N SER A 145 18.57 2.03 -18.71
CA SER A 145 19.22 1.03 -19.55
C SER A 145 18.27 -0.07 -20.05
N GLU A 146 16.99 -0.07 -19.62
CA GLU A 146 16.04 -1.15 -19.91
C GLU A 146 15.17 -0.86 -21.12
N ALA A 147 14.70 -1.90 -21.81
CA ALA A 147 13.86 -1.77 -23.01
C ALA A 147 12.56 -0.97 -22.75
N ASP A 148 11.96 -1.14 -21.57
CA ASP A 148 10.74 -0.44 -21.16
C ASP A 148 10.89 1.09 -21.20
N VAL A 149 12.08 1.64 -20.94
CA VAL A 149 12.27 3.10 -21.00
C VAL A 149 12.22 3.63 -22.44
N GLN A 150 12.77 2.86 -23.38
CA GLN A 150 12.76 3.21 -24.80
C GLN A 150 11.34 3.16 -25.35
N GLU A 151 10.61 2.10 -25.01
CA GLU A 151 9.19 1.96 -25.35
C GLU A 151 8.34 3.07 -24.72
N GLY A 152 8.56 3.38 -23.44
CA GLY A 152 7.84 4.46 -22.75
C GLY A 152 8.05 5.82 -23.42
N ILE A 153 9.30 6.18 -23.75
CA ILE A 153 9.64 7.41 -24.46
C ILE A 153 8.99 7.44 -25.86
N LEU A 154 9.08 6.33 -26.59
CA LEU A 154 8.52 6.22 -27.94
C LEU A 154 7.00 6.34 -27.92
N ALA A 155 6.32 5.62 -27.03
CA ALA A 155 4.87 5.66 -26.89
C ALA A 155 4.37 7.06 -26.52
N PHE A 156 5.08 7.75 -25.61
CA PHE A 156 4.77 9.13 -25.22
C PHE A 156 4.88 10.10 -26.41
N THR A 157 6.00 10.05 -27.13
CA THR A 157 6.22 10.92 -28.30
C THR A 157 5.22 10.66 -29.43
N GLN A 158 4.80 9.40 -29.60
CA GLN A 158 3.81 8.99 -30.59
C GLN A 158 2.35 9.11 -30.13
N LYS A 159 2.09 9.58 -28.90
CA LYS A 159 0.75 9.68 -28.29
C LYS A 159 -0.06 8.37 -28.34
N ARG A 160 0.62 7.24 -28.15
CA ARG A 160 0.00 5.91 -28.06
C ARG A 160 0.20 5.32 -26.67
N LYS A 161 -0.55 4.26 -26.37
CA LYS A 161 -0.34 3.47 -25.15
C LYS A 161 0.99 2.69 -25.27
N ALA A 162 1.77 2.69 -24.20
CA ALA A 162 2.98 1.88 -24.10
C ALA A 162 2.66 0.41 -23.84
N THR A 163 3.53 -0.48 -24.33
CA THR A 163 3.45 -1.93 -24.09
C THR A 163 4.74 -2.40 -23.43
N PHE A 164 4.72 -2.55 -22.11
CA PHE A 164 5.88 -2.99 -21.33
C PHE A 164 5.99 -4.52 -21.31
N SER A 165 7.22 -5.02 -21.13
CA SER A 165 7.56 -6.45 -21.14
C SER A 165 7.85 -7.03 -19.75
#